data_AF-A0A8I2Z1H4-F1
#
_entry.id   AF-A0A8I2Z1H4-F1
#
_cell.length_a   1.000
_cell.length_b   1.000
_cell.length_c   1.000
_cell.angle_alpha   90.00
_cell.angle_beta   90.00
_cell.angle_gamma   90.00
#
_symmetry.space_group_name_H-M   'P 1'
#
loop_
_entity.id
_entity.type
_entity.pdbx_description
1 polymer ?
#
loop_
_entity_poly.entity_id
_entity_poly.type
_entity_poly.pdbx_seq_one_letter_code
_entity_poly.pdbx_strand_id
1 'polypeptide(L)'
;MSAAREFLLSVLPSQDIEKYDGEGKRIPSVTLTFAQSLDGKIAGSHGRQLTLSGPDSMLMTHWMRTMHDAIVVGIGTAHNDDPQLNVRLIPEADKLHIKSPRPVVLDAYLRLRTDCKLLKNYRDGKGQQPWVFCASDPESACTERLARKSALEAAGAVVYEIPCVSGTIFCILSRVP
;
A
#
# COMPACT_ATOMS: atom_id res chain seq x y z
N MET A 1 20.61 12.65 12.27
CA MET A 1 19.90 12.11 11.09
C MET A 1 20.62 10.82 10.68
N SER A 2 19.92 9.72 10.41
CA SER A 2 20.56 8.46 9.98
C SER A 2 21.21 8.61 8.58
N ALA A 3 22.38 8.01 8.37
CA ALA A 3 23.07 7.97 7.07
C ALA A 3 22.19 7.45 5.92
N ALA A 4 21.29 6.50 6.22
CA ALA A 4 20.32 5.98 5.24
C ALA A 4 19.31 7.05 4.79
N ARG A 5 18.90 7.96 5.70
CA ARG A 5 17.97 9.05 5.38
C ARG A 5 18.66 10.09 4.50
N GLU A 6 19.91 10.45 4.82
CA GLU A 6 20.70 11.39 4.03
C GLU A 6 20.95 10.88 2.60
N PHE A 7 21.29 9.59 2.47
CA PHE A 7 21.42 8.95 1.17
C PHE A 7 20.09 8.99 0.38
N LEU A 8 18.97 8.65 1.01
CA LEU A 8 17.66 8.69 0.32
C LEU A 8 17.30 10.09 -0.17
N LEU A 9 17.57 11.13 0.63
CA LEU A 9 17.30 12.51 0.24
C LEU A 9 18.20 13.00 -0.91
N SER A 10 19.38 12.41 -1.11
CA SER A 10 20.26 12.79 -2.22
C SER A 10 19.89 12.11 -3.54
N VAL A 11 19.21 10.96 -3.50
CA VAL A 11 18.87 10.16 -4.69
C VAL A 11 17.40 10.24 -5.10
N LEU A 12 16.50 10.52 -4.15
CA LEU A 12 15.08 10.67 -4.46
C LEU A 12 14.81 12.06 -5.06
N PRO A 13 13.90 12.15 -6.06
CA PRO A 13 13.48 13.44 -6.57
C PRO A 13 12.86 14.28 -5.45
N SER A 14 13.02 15.62 -5.55
CA SER A 14 12.42 16.54 -4.60
C SER A 14 10.92 16.26 -4.48
N GLN A 15 10.45 16.09 -3.24
CA GLN A 15 9.05 15.79 -2.92
C GLN A 15 8.16 17.04 -3.06
N ASP A 16 8.76 18.21 -3.26
CA ASP A 16 8.05 19.50 -3.38
C ASP A 16 7.60 19.80 -4.81
N ILE A 17 7.90 18.93 -5.78
CA ILE A 17 7.47 19.11 -7.17
C ILE A 17 6.02 18.67 -7.29
N GLU A 18 5.12 19.65 -7.26
CA GLU A 18 3.73 19.43 -7.60
C GLU A 18 3.60 19.10 -9.08
N LYS A 19 3.02 17.93 -9.35
CA LYS A 19 2.69 17.49 -10.70
C LYS A 19 1.21 17.69 -10.94
N TYR A 20 0.85 18.05 -12.16
CA TYR A 20 -0.53 18.26 -12.58
C TYR A 20 -0.81 17.43 -13.83
N ASP A 21 -2.03 16.92 -13.98
CA ASP A 21 -2.49 16.28 -15.22
C ASP A 21 -2.88 17.32 -16.30
N GLY A 22 -3.33 16.84 -17.46
CA GLY A 22 -3.76 17.69 -18.57
C GLY A 22 -4.99 18.56 -18.27
N GLU A 23 -5.68 18.32 -17.16
CA GLU A 23 -6.85 19.08 -16.70
C GLU A 23 -6.50 20.05 -15.55
N GLY A 24 -5.22 20.14 -15.16
CA GLY A 24 -4.75 21.03 -14.10
C GLY A 24 -5.02 20.49 -12.69
N LYS A 25 -5.27 19.19 -12.54
CA LYS A 25 -5.45 18.55 -11.22
C LYS A 25 -4.12 17.99 -10.72
N ARG A 26 -3.82 18.21 -9.44
CA ARG A 26 -2.60 17.68 -8.79
C ARG A 26 -2.60 16.16 -8.84
N ILE A 27 -1.52 15.58 -9.36
CA ILE A 27 -1.27 14.12 -9.38
C ILE A 27 -0.22 13.76 -8.33
N PRO A 28 -0.35 12.59 -7.68
CA PRO A 28 0.60 12.18 -6.65
C PRO A 28 1.97 11.86 -7.25
N SER A 29 3.03 12.12 -6.50
CA SER A 29 4.34 11.54 -6.79
C SER A 29 4.32 10.06 -6.43
N VAL A 30 4.83 9.21 -7.33
CA VAL A 30 4.82 7.75 -7.17
C VAL A 30 6.25 7.23 -7.25
N THR A 31 6.67 6.54 -6.19
CA THR A 31 7.95 5.81 -6.14
C THR A 31 7.66 4.32 -6.21
N LEU A 32 8.18 3.66 -7.25
CA LEU A 32 8.15 2.19 -7.35
C LEU A 32 9.37 1.62 -6.63
N THR A 33 9.14 0.68 -5.72
CA THR A 33 10.22 -0.06 -5.04
C THR A 33 10.03 -1.55 -5.26
N PHE A 34 11.12 -2.26 -5.51
CA PHE A 34 11.13 -3.71 -5.67
C PHE A 34 12.51 -4.27 -5.27
N ALA A 35 12.53 -5.53 -4.89
CA ALA A 35 13.76 -6.30 -4.70
C ALA A 35 13.77 -7.43 -5.73
N GLN A 36 14.94 -7.68 -6.32
CA GLN A 36 15.13 -8.78 -7.26
C GLN A 36 16.39 -9.57 -6.89
N SER A 37 16.41 -10.85 -7.27
CA SER A 37 17.64 -11.63 -7.34
C SER A 37 18.56 -11.14 -8.48
N LEU A 38 19.79 -11.64 -8.50
CA LEU A 38 20.77 -11.31 -9.54
C LEU A 38 20.30 -11.71 -10.95
N ASP A 39 19.57 -12.81 -11.08
CA ASP A 39 18.96 -13.28 -12.31
C ASP A 39 17.60 -12.62 -12.62
N GLY A 40 17.24 -11.54 -11.91
CA GLY A 40 16.08 -10.71 -12.22
C GLY A 40 14.73 -11.23 -11.69
N LYS A 41 14.73 -12.23 -10.80
CA LYS A 41 13.48 -12.78 -10.23
C LYS A 41 13.05 -11.98 -9.02
N ILE A 42 11.76 -11.64 -8.97
CA ILE A 42 11.12 -10.91 -7.86
C ILE A 42 10.32 -11.82 -6.92
N ALA A 43 10.12 -13.09 -7.29
CA ALA A 43 9.42 -14.09 -6.50
C ALA A 43 9.98 -15.50 -6.78
N GLY A 44 9.82 -16.40 -5.80
CA GLY A 44 10.12 -17.81 -5.99
C GLY A 44 9.07 -18.51 -6.85
N SER A 45 9.28 -19.80 -7.11
CA SER A 45 8.28 -20.64 -7.79
C SER A 45 6.91 -20.51 -7.11
N HIS A 46 5.84 -20.38 -7.90
CA HIS A 46 4.47 -20.23 -7.40
C HIS A 46 4.22 -18.97 -6.53
N GLY A 47 5.00 -17.89 -6.74
CA GLY A 47 4.81 -16.64 -6.00
C GLY A 47 5.25 -16.72 -4.54
N ARG A 48 6.08 -17.71 -4.19
CA ARG A 48 6.62 -17.86 -2.84
C ARG A 48 7.54 -16.69 -2.51
N GLN A 49 7.40 -16.18 -1.29
CA GLN A 49 8.26 -15.15 -0.75
C GLN A 49 9.73 -15.62 -0.72
N LEU A 50 10.62 -14.79 -1.24
CA LEU A 50 12.07 -14.96 -1.11
C LEU A 50 12.63 -13.88 -0.18
N THR A 51 13.53 -14.25 0.71
CA THR A 51 14.27 -13.27 1.51
C THR A 51 15.38 -12.67 0.64
N LEU A 52 15.03 -11.63 -0.13
CA LEU A 52 15.96 -10.90 -0.99
C LEU A 52 16.65 -9.74 -0.26
N SER A 53 15.97 -9.13 0.72
CA SER A 53 16.45 -7.95 1.44
C SER A 53 17.18 -8.32 2.73
N GLY A 54 18.36 -7.74 2.93
CA GLY A 54 19.08 -7.75 4.21
C GLY A 54 18.65 -6.63 5.18
N PRO A 55 19.23 -6.58 6.40
CA PRO A 55 18.89 -5.59 7.42
C PRO A 55 19.02 -4.13 6.95
N ASP A 56 20.09 -3.79 6.23
CA ASP A 56 20.31 -2.41 5.76
C ASP A 56 19.27 -1.99 4.71
N SER A 57 18.91 -2.90 3.79
CA SER A 57 17.84 -2.70 2.80
C SER A 57 16.47 -2.52 3.47
N MET A 58 16.22 -3.25 4.56
CA MET A 58 15.01 -3.09 5.35
C MET A 58 14.99 -1.75 6.09
N LEU A 59 16.10 -1.33 6.70
CA LEU A 59 16.20 -0.01 7.35
C LEU A 59 15.96 1.12 6.35
N MET A 60 16.59 1.03 5.17
CA MET A 60 16.37 1.94 4.05
C MET A 60 14.89 1.99 3.63
N THR A 61 14.25 0.83 3.46
CA THR A 61 12.82 0.74 3.15
C THR A 61 11.98 1.45 4.22
N HIS A 62 12.32 1.27 5.49
CA HIS A 62 11.61 1.90 6.59
C HIS A 62 11.79 3.43 6.61
N TRP A 63 12.95 3.96 6.24
CA TRP A 63 13.15 5.39 6.00
C TRP A 63 12.35 5.90 4.80
N MET A 64 12.32 5.17 3.67
CA MET A 64 11.49 5.55 2.52
C MET A 64 10.01 5.65 2.90
N ARG A 65 9.52 4.73 3.74
CA ARG A 65 8.14 4.76 4.23
C ARG A 65 7.81 6.01 5.04
N THR A 66 8.78 6.66 5.69
CA THR A 66 8.55 7.92 6.42
C THR A 66 8.38 9.11 5.50
N MET A 67 8.76 8.97 4.23
CA MET A 67 8.73 10.04 3.23
C MET A 67 7.47 9.99 2.35
N HIS A 68 6.58 9.01 2.56
CA HIS A 68 5.39 8.80 1.74
C HIS A 68 4.13 8.82 2.60
N ASP A 69 3.04 9.34 2.04
CA ASP A 69 1.73 9.35 2.72
C ASP A 69 1.04 7.98 2.70
N ALA A 70 1.33 7.16 1.69
CA ALA A 70 0.68 5.87 1.48
C ALA A 70 1.62 4.83 0.86
N ILE A 71 1.32 3.55 1.07
CA ILE A 71 1.96 2.43 0.38
C ILE A 71 0.88 1.60 -0.28
N VAL A 72 1.02 1.40 -1.59
CA VAL A 72 0.08 0.61 -2.39
C VAL A 72 0.64 -0.79 -2.62
N VAL A 73 -0.16 -1.82 -2.38
CA VAL A 73 0.13 -3.21 -2.74
C VAL A 73 -1.05 -3.86 -3.44
N GLY A 74 -0.78 -4.84 -4.31
CA GLY A 74 -1.81 -5.70 -4.85
C GLY A 74 -2.25 -6.76 -3.82
N ILE A 75 -3.47 -7.26 -3.97
CA ILE A 75 -4.01 -8.33 -3.13
C ILE A 75 -3.17 -9.62 -3.13
N GLY A 76 -2.50 -9.96 -4.23
CA GLY A 76 -1.59 -11.12 -4.27
C GLY A 76 -0.44 -10.98 -3.26
N THR A 77 0.20 -9.82 -3.22
CA THR A 77 1.23 -9.48 -2.22
C THR A 77 0.65 -9.48 -0.81
N ALA A 78 -0.52 -8.86 -0.61
CA ALA A 78 -1.15 -8.81 0.70
C ALA A 78 -1.47 -10.21 1.26
N HIS A 79 -1.89 -11.14 0.40
CA HIS A 79 -2.14 -12.53 0.79
C HIS A 79 -0.88 -13.34 1.04
N ASN A 80 0.11 -13.23 0.16
CA ASN A 80 1.31 -14.07 0.23
C ASN A 80 2.25 -13.64 1.35
N ASP A 81 2.41 -12.33 1.54
CA ASP A 81 3.41 -11.80 2.48
C ASP A 81 2.81 -11.36 3.82
N ASP A 82 1.48 -11.16 3.89
CA ASP A 82 0.77 -10.59 5.04
C ASP A 82 1.54 -9.42 5.68
N PRO A 83 1.80 -8.34 4.91
CA PRO A 83 2.74 -7.30 5.31
C PRO A 83 2.13 -6.39 6.39
N GLN A 84 3.00 -5.69 7.13
CA GLN A 84 2.56 -4.70 8.12
C GLN A 84 2.45 -3.27 7.57
N LEU A 85 3.19 -2.96 6.49
CA LEU A 85 3.24 -1.65 5.82
C LEU A 85 3.41 -0.41 6.73
N ASN A 86 3.98 -0.58 7.93
CA ASN A 86 4.26 0.47 8.91
C ASN A 86 5.76 0.83 8.97
N VAL A 87 6.07 1.86 9.76
CA VAL A 87 7.44 2.28 10.10
C VAL A 87 7.79 1.73 11.48
N ARG A 88 8.69 0.73 11.56
CA ARG A 88 9.07 0.09 12.84
C ARG A 88 10.57 -0.13 13.06
N LEU A 89 11.38 -0.12 12.00
CA LEU A 89 12.81 -0.46 12.08
C LEU A 89 13.75 0.76 12.14
N ILE A 90 13.22 1.99 12.11
CA ILE A 90 14.06 3.19 12.31
C ILE A 90 14.39 3.38 13.81
N PRO A 91 15.47 4.10 14.15
CA PRO A 91 15.83 4.40 15.54
C PRO A 91 14.70 5.10 16.30
N GLU A 92 14.47 4.74 17.58
CA GLU A 92 13.42 5.34 18.41
C GLU A 92 13.54 6.87 18.52
N ALA A 93 14.77 7.39 18.61
CA ALA A 93 15.04 8.82 18.65
C ALA A 93 14.48 9.56 17.42
N ASP A 94 14.39 8.89 16.27
CA ASP A 94 13.87 9.44 15.03
C ASP A 94 12.36 9.16 14.84
N LYS A 95 11.74 8.28 15.64
CA LYS A 95 10.30 7.94 15.50
C LYS A 95 9.37 9.05 15.99
N LEU A 96 9.87 9.94 16.85
CA LEU A 96 9.07 11.01 17.43
C LEU A 96 8.51 11.90 16.30
N HIS A 97 7.19 12.01 16.21
CA HIS A 97 6.45 12.73 15.16
C HIS A 97 6.40 12.08 13.76
N ILE A 98 6.88 10.85 13.58
CA ILE A 98 6.74 10.15 12.29
C ILE A 98 5.39 9.46 12.19
N LYS A 99 4.57 9.90 11.24
CA LYS A 99 3.34 9.23 10.86
C LYS A 99 3.67 8.04 9.95
N SER A 100 3.25 6.83 10.33
CA SER A 100 3.31 5.69 9.40
C SER A 100 2.45 5.96 8.17
N PRO A 101 2.84 5.50 6.98
CA PRO A 101 2.06 5.67 5.77
C PRO A 101 0.76 4.88 5.85
N ARG A 102 -0.24 5.32 5.10
CA ARG A 102 -1.50 4.61 4.95
C ARG A 102 -1.33 3.35 4.08
N PRO A 103 -1.72 2.16 4.56
CA PRO A 103 -1.80 0.98 3.72
C PRO A 103 -2.93 1.11 2.69
N VAL A 104 -2.64 0.85 1.43
CA VAL A 104 -3.60 0.83 0.33
C VAL A 104 -3.51 -0.53 -0.37
N VAL A 105 -4.62 -1.26 -0.42
CA VAL A 105 -4.71 -2.58 -1.06
C VAL A 105 -5.59 -2.48 -2.29
N LEU A 106 -5.06 -2.90 -3.43
CA LEU A 106 -5.82 -3.08 -4.66
C LEU A 106 -6.37 -4.51 -4.71
N ASP A 107 -7.68 -4.65 -4.50
CA ASP A 107 -8.37 -5.93 -4.39
C ASP A 107 -9.75 -5.89 -5.06
N ALA A 108 -9.76 -6.20 -6.36
CA ALA A 108 -10.99 -6.18 -7.18
C ALA A 108 -12.15 -6.99 -6.56
N TYR A 109 -11.84 -8.07 -5.84
CA TYR A 109 -12.81 -9.10 -5.42
C TYR A 109 -12.97 -9.23 -3.90
N LEU A 110 -12.48 -8.27 -3.10
CA LEU A 110 -12.62 -8.27 -1.62
C LEU A 110 -12.12 -9.57 -0.93
N ARG A 111 -11.02 -10.12 -1.46
CA ARG A 111 -10.34 -11.32 -0.95
C ARG A 111 -9.54 -11.06 0.31
N LEU A 112 -9.16 -9.80 0.61
CA LEU A 112 -8.34 -9.45 1.77
C LEU A 112 -8.89 -10.10 3.05
N ARG A 113 -7.99 -10.73 3.82
CA ARG A 113 -8.37 -11.40 5.06
C ARG A 113 -8.63 -10.39 6.18
N THR A 114 -9.70 -10.58 6.95
CA THR A 114 -10.07 -9.72 8.10
C THR A 114 -9.10 -9.85 9.29
N ASP A 115 -8.27 -10.90 9.28
CA ASP A 115 -7.25 -11.19 10.28
C ASP A 115 -5.81 -10.86 9.81
N CYS A 116 -5.64 -10.18 8.67
CA CYS A 116 -4.33 -9.76 8.20
C CYS A 116 -3.66 -8.74 9.15
N LYS A 117 -2.33 -8.64 9.09
CA LYS A 117 -1.55 -7.74 9.94
C LYS A 117 -1.92 -6.26 9.77
N LEU A 118 -2.34 -5.85 8.58
CA LEU A 118 -2.76 -4.46 8.32
C LEU A 118 -3.93 -4.05 9.23
N LEU A 119 -4.97 -4.89 9.29
CA LEU A 119 -6.17 -4.62 10.09
C LEU A 119 -5.91 -4.82 11.59
N LYS A 120 -5.12 -5.83 11.97
CA LYS A 120 -4.67 -6.02 13.35
C LYS A 120 -3.89 -4.80 13.86
N ASN A 121 -2.93 -4.31 13.08
CA ASN A 121 -2.13 -3.14 13.44
C ASN A 121 -2.99 -1.88 13.64
N TYR A 122 -4.00 -1.67 12.80
CA TYR A 122 -4.92 -0.55 12.96
C TYR A 122 -5.74 -0.68 14.25
N ARG A 123 -6.33 -1.86 14.52
CA ARG A 123 -7.09 -2.12 15.75
C ARG A 123 -6.25 -1.94 17.02
N ASP A 124 -4.97 -2.30 16.95
CA ASP A 124 -4.01 -2.14 18.04
C ASP A 124 -3.48 -0.70 18.19
N GLY A 125 -3.88 0.25 17.32
CA GLY A 125 -3.35 1.62 17.32
C GLY A 125 -1.89 1.74 16.84
N LYS A 126 -1.35 0.71 16.19
CA LYS A 126 0.05 0.60 15.73
C LYS A 126 0.21 0.87 14.22
N GLY A 127 -0.86 1.31 13.55
CA GLY A 127 -0.87 1.56 12.11
C GLY A 127 -2.01 2.49 11.69
N GLN A 128 -1.89 3.06 10.49
CA GLN A 128 -2.97 3.82 9.88
C GLN A 128 -4.08 2.90 9.37
N GLN A 129 -5.29 3.44 9.27
CA GLN A 129 -6.45 2.73 8.73
C GLN A 129 -6.19 2.27 7.29
N PRO A 130 -6.30 0.97 6.97
CA PRO A 130 -6.12 0.46 5.62
C PRO A 130 -7.25 0.90 4.68
N TRP A 131 -6.89 1.27 3.46
CA TRP A 131 -7.83 1.50 2.37
C TRP A 131 -7.83 0.32 1.40
N VAL A 132 -9.01 -0.16 1.02
CA VAL A 132 -9.19 -1.24 0.06
C VAL A 132 -9.94 -0.71 -1.14
N PHE A 133 -9.34 -0.78 -2.32
CA PHE A 133 -9.99 -0.41 -3.57
C PHE A 133 -10.45 -1.68 -4.29
N CYS A 134 -11.74 -1.75 -4.60
CA CYS A 134 -12.34 -2.88 -5.31
C CYS A 134 -13.12 -2.41 -6.54
N ALA A 135 -13.37 -3.34 -7.45
CA ALA A 135 -14.22 -3.12 -8.62
C ALA A 135 -15.67 -2.95 -8.17
N SER A 136 -16.38 -1.89 -8.57
CA SER A 136 -17.85 -1.92 -8.55
C SER A 136 -18.32 -2.65 -9.80
N ASP A 137 -18.98 -3.78 -9.58
CA ASP A 137 -19.65 -4.52 -10.63
C ASP A 137 -21.16 -4.52 -10.32
N PRO A 138 -22.00 -3.92 -11.20
CA PRO A 138 -23.45 -3.89 -11.05
C PRO A 138 -24.09 -5.28 -10.95
N GLU A 139 -23.50 -6.31 -11.55
CA GLU A 139 -23.99 -7.70 -11.47
C GLU A 139 -23.50 -8.41 -10.21
N SER A 140 -22.39 -7.95 -9.63
CA SER A 140 -21.81 -8.48 -8.39
C SER A 140 -22.45 -7.93 -7.11
N ALA A 141 -23.65 -7.32 -7.17
CA ALA A 141 -24.47 -7.03 -5.99
C ALA A 141 -25.02 -8.30 -5.28
N CYS A 142 -24.28 -9.40 -5.37
CA CYS A 142 -24.55 -10.65 -4.67
C CYS A 142 -24.35 -10.44 -3.16
N THR A 143 -25.23 -11.03 -2.35
CA THR A 143 -25.22 -10.94 -0.88
C THR A 143 -23.86 -11.27 -0.28
N GLU A 144 -23.12 -12.21 -0.86
CA GLU A 144 -21.78 -12.59 -0.40
C GLU A 144 -20.79 -11.42 -0.48
N ARG A 145 -20.79 -10.67 -1.59
CA ARG A 145 -19.89 -9.52 -1.76
C ARG A 145 -20.20 -8.42 -0.75
N LEU A 146 -21.49 -8.13 -0.52
CA LEU A 146 -21.91 -7.15 0.47
C LEU A 146 -21.50 -7.58 1.88
N ALA A 147 -21.68 -8.86 2.22
CA ALA A 147 -21.21 -9.43 3.47
C ALA A 147 -19.68 -9.33 3.63
N ARG A 148 -18.92 -9.59 2.55
CA ARG A 148 -17.45 -9.43 2.53
C ARG A 148 -17.01 -7.98 2.73
N LYS A 149 -17.66 -7.03 2.06
CA LYS A 149 -17.41 -5.60 2.25
C LYS A 149 -17.67 -5.20 3.70
N SER A 150 -18.84 -5.54 4.23
CA SER A 150 -19.22 -5.24 5.61
C SER A 150 -18.26 -5.86 6.62
N ALA A 151 -17.82 -7.10 6.40
CA ALA A 151 -16.84 -7.75 7.26
C ALA A 151 -15.47 -7.05 7.25
N LEU A 152 -15.03 -6.52 6.11
CA LEU A 152 -13.78 -5.75 6.01
C LEU A 152 -13.88 -4.40 6.71
N GLU A 153 -15.00 -3.70 6.53
CA GLU A 153 -15.28 -2.43 7.20
C GLU A 153 -15.36 -2.60 8.73
N ALA A 154 -16.08 -3.62 9.19
CA ALA A 154 -16.14 -3.99 10.61
C ALA A 154 -14.77 -4.39 11.18
N ALA A 155 -13.89 -4.97 10.34
CA ALA A 155 -12.52 -5.30 10.73
C ALA A 155 -11.59 -4.07 10.76
N GLY A 156 -12.03 -2.92 10.25
CA GLY A 156 -11.34 -1.63 10.32
C GLY A 156 -10.88 -1.04 8.98
N ALA A 157 -11.19 -1.67 7.84
CA ALA A 157 -10.87 -1.13 6.53
C ALA A 157 -11.82 0.01 6.12
N VAL A 158 -11.37 0.91 5.24
CA VAL A 158 -12.27 1.71 4.41
C VAL A 158 -12.29 1.10 3.01
N VAL A 159 -13.47 0.77 2.49
CA VAL A 159 -13.62 0.16 1.17
C VAL A 159 -14.11 1.20 0.17
N TYR A 160 -13.34 1.42 -0.89
CA TYR A 160 -13.69 2.27 -2.01
C TYR A 160 -14.03 1.41 -3.23
N GLU A 161 -15.22 1.59 -3.77
CA GLU A 161 -15.64 0.89 -4.98
C GLU A 161 -15.40 1.77 -6.21
N ILE A 162 -14.74 1.21 -7.22
CA ILE A 162 -14.31 1.92 -8.43
C ILE A 162 -15.04 1.33 -9.64
N PRO A 163 -15.77 2.15 -10.43
CA PRO A 163 -16.43 1.71 -11.65
C PRO A 163 -15.52 0.92 -12.57
N CYS A 164 -15.99 -0.26 -13.00
CA CYS A 164 -15.30 -1.07 -13.98
C CYS A 164 -15.99 -0.95 -15.34
N VAL A 165 -15.19 -0.78 -16.39
CA VAL A 165 -15.64 -0.86 -17.78
C VAL A 165 -14.97 -2.08 -18.40
N SER A 166 -15.75 -3.05 -18.86
CA SER A 166 -15.28 -4.27 -19.55
C SER A 166 -14.26 -5.10 -18.75
N GLY A 167 -14.48 -5.30 -17.45
CA GLY A 167 -13.62 -6.14 -16.61
C GLY A 167 -12.24 -5.55 -16.26
N THR A 168 -11.95 -4.33 -16.72
CA THR A 168 -10.78 -3.56 -16.31
C THR A 168 -11.22 -2.50 -15.29
N ILE A 169 -10.51 -2.41 -14.17
CA ILE A 169 -10.69 -1.29 -13.23
C ILE A 169 -10.27 -0.02 -13.97
N PHE A 170 -11.25 0.76 -14.39
CA PHE A 170 -11.03 2.03 -15.05
C PHE A 170 -11.18 3.12 -13.99
N CYS A 171 -10.08 3.54 -13.39
CA CYS A 171 -10.07 4.78 -12.63
C CYS A 171 -10.04 5.93 -13.64
N ILE A 172 -11.20 6.29 -14.21
CA ILE A 172 -11.33 7.60 -14.86
C ILE A 172 -11.17 8.61 -13.74
N LEU A 173 -10.31 9.62 -13.91
CA LEU A 173 -10.12 10.74 -13.00
C LEU A 173 -11.40 11.59 -12.75
N SER A 174 -12.58 11.08 -13.10
CA SER A 174 -13.87 11.72 -12.95
C SER A 174 -14.54 11.35 -11.62
N ARG A 175 -14.57 12.34 -10.72
CA ARG A 175 -15.51 12.53 -9.59
C ARG A 175 -15.63 11.39 -8.56
N VAL A 176 -14.91 11.57 -7.45
CA VAL A 176 -15.48 11.30 -6.13
C VAL A 176 -16.15 12.62 -5.69
N PRO A 177 -17.44 12.64 -5.31
CA PRO A 177 -18.13 13.86 -4.85
C PRO A 177 -17.56 14.41 -3.54
#